data_AF-B0BWN4-F1
#
_entry.id   AF-B0BWN4-F1
#
_cell.length_a   1.000
_cell.length_b   1.000
_cell.length_c   1.000
_cell.angle_alpha   90.00
_cell.angle_beta   90.00
_cell.angle_gamma   90.00
#
_symmetry.space_group_name_H-M   'P 1'
#
loop_
_entity.id
_entity.type
_entity.pdbx_description
1 polymer ?
#
loop_
_entity_poly.entity_id
_entity_poly.type
_entity_poly.pdbx_seq_one_letter_code
_entity_poly.pdbx_strand_id
1 'polypeptide(L)' 'MLFHRSVGKNIGYAKENALPWEIENVAKAANIYEFIESLPEKYNTIVGERGVKLSGGQRQRIAIVCAILKNAPILV' A
#
# COMPACT_ATOMS: atom_id res chain seq x y z
N MET A 1 -3.56 -6.88 6.56
CA MET A 1 -5.03 -6.64 6.61
C MET A 1 -5.28 -5.22 6.16
N LEU A 2 -6.19 -4.97 5.21
CA LEU A 2 -6.51 -3.61 4.75
C LEU A 2 -7.72 -3.06 5.52
N PHE A 3 -7.59 -1.84 5.99
CA PHE A 3 -8.62 -1.09 6.71
C PHE A 3 -9.37 -0.14 5.77
N HIS A 4 -10.58 0.28 6.16
CA HIS A 4 -11.33 1.34 5.49
C HIS A 4 -10.65 2.71 5.65
N ARG A 5 -9.53 2.88 4.95
CA ARG A 5 -8.68 4.07 4.96
C ARG A 5 -8.14 4.29 3.55
N SER A 6 -7.43 5.40 3.35
CA SER A 6 -6.73 5.63 2.09
C SER A 6 -5.62 4.60 1.85
N VAL A 7 -5.19 4.47 0.59
CA VAL A 7 -4.04 3.64 0.21
C VAL A 7 -2.80 3.98 1.05
N GLY A 8 -2.44 5.26 1.11
CA GLY A 8 -1.27 5.75 1.84
C GLY A 8 -1.36 5.46 3.34
N LYS A 9 -2.54 5.61 3.95
CA LYS A 9 -2.74 5.28 5.37
C LYS A 9 -2.66 3.78 5.65
N ASN A 10 -3.07 2.93 4.71
CA ASN A 10 -2.91 1.48 4.84
C ASN A 10 -1.43 1.07 4.76
N ILE A 11 -0.69 1.66 3.82
CA ILE A 11 0.75 1.40 3.68
C ILE A 11 1.51 1.92 4.90
N GLY A 12 1.33 3.21 5.23
CA GLY A 12 2.02 3.86 6.35
C GLY A 12 1.69 3.27 7.71
N TYR A 13 0.58 2.54 7.86
CA TYR A 13 0.31 1.78 9.09
C TYR A 13 1.37 0.71 9.38
N ALA A 14 2.13 0.26 8.37
CA ALA A 14 3.14 -0.76 8.53
C ALA A 14 4.43 -0.28 9.25
N LYS A 15 4.66 1.04 9.31
CA LYS A 15 5.84 1.65 9.93
C LYS A 15 5.47 2.97 10.60
N GLU A 16 5.80 3.11 11.87
CA GLU A 16 5.59 4.36 12.61
C GLU A 16 6.40 5.50 11.97
N ASN A 17 5.78 6.68 11.80
CA ASN A 17 6.37 7.85 11.15
C ASN A 17 6.90 7.60 9.72
N ALA A 18 6.30 6.66 8.97
CA ALA A 18 6.64 6.44 7.56
C ALA A 18 6.57 7.76 6.76
N LEU A 19 7.69 8.13 6.13
CA LEU A 19 7.76 9.35 5.33
C LEU A 19 7.12 9.11 3.95
N PRO A 20 6.53 10.15 3.32
CA PRO A 20 5.86 9.99 2.02
C PRO A 20 6.77 9.38 0.93
N TRP A 21 8.04 9.78 0.88
CA TRP A 21 9.00 9.26 -0.09
C TRP A 21 9.36 7.79 0.15
N GLU A 22 9.32 7.31 1.40
CA GLU A 22 9.55 5.89 1.71
C GLU A 22 8.40 5.05 1.15
N ILE A 23 7.16 5.49 1.40
CA ILE A 23 5.94 4.87 0.89
C ILE A 23 5.95 4.80 -0.64
N GLU A 24 6.40 5.86 -1.30
CA GLU A 24 6.52 5.89 -2.75
C GLU A 24 7.56 4.89 -3.27
N ASN A 25 8.75 4.87 -2.66
CA ASN A 25 9.82 3.96 -3.04
C ASN A 25 9.43 2.49 -2.90
N VAL A 26 8.77 2.11 -1.79
CA VAL A 26 8.29 0.73 -1.61
C VAL A 26 7.14 0.38 -2.56
N ALA A 27 6.29 1.34 -2.92
CA ALA A 27 5.24 1.14 -3.91
C ALA A 27 5.81 0.90 -5.32
N LYS A 28 6.90 1.57 -5.68
CA LYS A 28 7.66 1.31 -6.92
C LYS A 28 8.28 -0.08 -6.90
N ALA A 29 8.94 -0.45 -5.80
CA ALA A 29 9.55 -1.78 -5.63
C ALA A 29 8.54 -2.93 -5.73
N ALA A 30 7.30 -2.75 -5.23
CA ALA A 30 6.24 -3.76 -5.33
C ALA A 30 5.44 -3.71 -6.65
N ASN A 31 5.86 -2.87 -7.61
CA ASN A 31 5.19 -2.67 -8.90
C ASN A 31 3.68 -2.37 -8.76
N ILE A 32 3.35 -1.47 -7.83
CA ILE A 32 1.97 -0.96 -7.62
C ILE A 32 1.89 0.56 -7.72
N TYR A 33 3.03 1.25 -7.80
CA TYR A 33 3.08 2.70 -7.96
C TYR A 33 2.23 3.20 -9.13
N GLU A 34 2.37 2.63 -10.32
CA GLU A 34 1.61 3.05 -11.52
C GLU A 34 0.10 2.88 -11.32
N PHE A 35 -0.31 1.80 -10.66
CA PHE A 35 -1.71 1.60 -10.30
C PHE A 35 -2.19 2.70 -9.33
N ILE A 36 -1.42 3.00 -8.29
CA ILE A 36 -1.78 4.05 -7.33
C ILE A 36 -1.88 5.39 -8.04
N GLU A 37 -0.92 5.74 -8.90
CA GLU A 37 -0.93 6.98 -9.70
C GLU A 37 -2.11 7.04 -10.69
N SER A 38 -2.63 5.91 -11.14
CA SER A 38 -3.82 5.85 -12.00
C SER A 38 -5.13 6.12 -11.27
N LEU A 39 -5.14 6.08 -9.93
CA LEU A 39 -6.35 6.35 -9.14
C LEU A 39 -6.65 7.87 -9.10
N PRO A 40 -7.93 8.28 -9.11
CA PRO A 40 -8.30 9.71 -9.10
C PRO A 40 -7.69 10.52 -7.96
N GLU A 41 -7.54 9.92 -6.78
CA GLU A 41 -6.99 10.57 -5.59
C GLU A 41 -5.64 9.96 -5.16
N LYS A 42 -5.05 9.10 -5.99
CA LYS A 42 -3.75 8.47 -5.75
C LYS A 42 -3.66 7.80 -4.37
N TYR A 43 -2.67 8.19 -3.56
CA TYR A 43 -2.49 7.71 -2.19
C TYR A 43 -3.64 8.05 -1.24
N ASN A 44 -4.48 9.03 -1.57
CA ASN A 44 -5.64 9.40 -0.77
C ASN A 44 -6.89 8.57 -1.09
N THR A 45 -6.89 7.78 -2.19
CA THR A 45 -8.03 6.96 -2.57
C THR A 45 -8.41 5.95 -1.49
N ILE A 46 -9.69 5.94 -1.11
CA ILE A 46 -10.25 5.01 -0.11
C ILE A 46 -10.55 3.66 -0.77
N VAL A 47 -9.86 2.60 -0.32
CA VAL A 47 -9.94 1.24 -0.90
C VAL A 47 -11.09 0.38 -0.35
N GLY A 48 -11.86 0.91 0.61
CA GLY A 48 -12.95 0.20 1.29
C GLY A 48 -12.47 -0.82 2.34
N GLU A 49 -13.39 -1.40 3.12
CA GLU A 49 -13.01 -2.44 4.08
C GLU A 49 -12.41 -3.65 3.36
N ARG A 50 -11.34 -4.22 3.93
CA ARG A 50 -10.60 -5.35 3.36
C ARG A 50 -10.09 -5.12 1.93
N GLY A 51 -10.07 -3.88 1.44
CA GLY A 51 -9.69 -3.56 0.07
C GLY A 51 -10.67 -4.09 -0.97
N VAL A 52 -11.98 -4.07 -0.69
CA VAL A 52 -13.02 -4.57 -1.61
C VAL A 52 -12.98 -3.91 -3.00
N LYS A 53 -12.48 -2.68 -3.11
CA LYS A 53 -12.34 -1.96 -4.38
C LYS A 53 -11.09 -2.35 -5.19
N LEU A 54 -10.28 -3.28 -4.68
CA LEU A 54 -9.05 -3.73 -5.31
C LEU A 54 -9.23 -5.13 -5.89
N SER A 55 -8.54 -5.42 -6.99
CA SER A 55 -8.38 -6.78 -7.49
C SER A 55 -7.55 -7.64 -6.52
N GLY A 56 -7.60 -8.96 -6.67
CA GLY A 56 -6.78 -9.87 -5.86
C GLY A 56 -5.28 -9.56 -5.94
N GLY A 57 -4.76 -9.34 -7.15
CA GLY A 57 -3.36 -8.98 -7.37
C GLY A 57 -2.99 -7.61 -6.77
N GLN A 58 -3.89 -6.61 -6.84
CA GLN A 58 -3.66 -5.31 -6.21
C GLN A 58 -3.58 -5.44 -4.68
N ARG A 59 -4.48 -6.20 -4.05
CA ARG A 59 -4.42 -6.47 -2.61
C ARG A 59 -3.11 -7.15 -2.21
N GLN A 60 -2.67 -8.13 -2.99
CA GLN A 60 -1.40 -8.83 -2.73
C GLN A 60 -0.21 -7.87 -2.81
N ARG A 61 -0.15 -7.02 -3.83
CA ARG A 61 0.92 -6.03 -3.95
C ARG A 61 0.91 -5.01 -2.81
N ILE A 62 -0.24 -4.51 -2.37
CA ILE A 62 -0.29 -3.62 -1.18
C ILE A 62 0.22 -4.37 0.07
N ALA A 63 -0.12 -5.65 0.23
CA ALA A 63 0.42 -6.45 1.33
C ALA A 63 1.95 -6.58 1.27
N ILE A 64 2.51 -6.78 0.08
CA ILE A 64 3.97 -6.78 -0.15
C ILE A 64 4.57 -5.41 0.22
N VAL A 65 3.96 -4.31 -0.21
CA VAL A 65 4.40 -2.96 0.17
C VAL A 65 4.46 -2.80 1.70
N CYS A 66 3.41 -3.21 2.42
CA CYS A 66 3.39 -3.16 3.88
C CYS A 66 4.50 -4.03 4.49
N ALA A 67 4.76 -5.22 3.94
CA ALA A 67 5.82 -6.11 4.43
C ALA A 67 7.22 -5.49 4.27
N ILE A 68 7.50 -4.93 3.09
CA ILE A 68 8.77 -4.26 2.78
C ILE A 68 8.94 -3.04 3.69
N LEU A 69 7.91 -2.20 3.83
CA LEU A 69 7.99 -0.98 4.63
C LEU A 69 8.20 -1.25 6.12
N LYS A 70 7.63 -2.34 6.64
CA LYS A 70 7.86 -2.80 8.01
C LYS A 70 9.30 -3.30 8.24
N ASN A 71 10.11 -3.41 7.19
CA ASN A 71 11.41 -4.08 7.22
C ASN A 71 11.28 -5.52 7.74
N ALA A 72 10.15 -6.18 7.44
CA ALA A 72 9.90 -7.53 7.92
C ALA A 72 10.86 -8.51 7.22
N PRO A 73 11.65 -9.30 7.97
CA PRO A 73 12.48 -10.33 7.35
C PRO A 73 11.55 -11.37 6.71
N ILE A 74 11.51 -11.35 5.38
CA ILE A 74 10.94 -12.35 4.45
C ILE A 74 9.57 -12.93 4.85
N LEU A 75 8.50 -12.52 4.14
CA LEU A 75 7.26 -13.29 4.08
C LEU A 75 7.44 -14.45 3.11
N VAL A 76 7.42 -15.69 3.63
CA VAL A 76 7.31 -16.93 2.84
C VAL A 76 5.85 -17.20 2.50
#